data_AF-A0A820Q1P5-F1
#
_entry.id   AF-A0A820Q1P5-F1
#
_cell.length_a   1.000
_cell.length_b   1.000
_cell.length_c   1.000
_cell.angle_alpha   90.00
_cell.angle_beta   90.00
_cell.angle_gamma   90.00
#
_symmetry.space_group_name_H-M   'P 1'
#
loop_
_entity.id
_entity.type
_entity.pdbx_description
1 polymer ?
#
loop_
_entity_poly.entity_id
_entity_poly.type
_entity_poly.pdbx_seq_one_letter_code
_entity_poly.pdbx_strand_id
1 'polypeptide(L)'
;VEDVNVEMQEDLDPFEMMEPVNILDRLPKDFFDKIESKQWKERKEVLDDLLTILTQNPKLVPDADYFELIKALKKIISKDSNVPVALVAAKCLTALAKGLRKAFKSHAV
;
A
#
# COMPACT_ATOMS: atom_id res chain seq x y z
N VAL A 1 6.31 53.70 6.19
CA VAL A 1 6.68 52.41 5.59
C VAL A 1 5.60 51.45 6.01
N GLU A 2 4.71 51.11 5.09
CA GLU A 2 3.60 50.21 5.36
C GLU A 2 4.17 48.79 5.51
N ASP A 3 3.96 48.20 6.67
CA ASP A 3 4.34 46.84 6.99
C ASP A 3 3.64 45.87 6.04
N VAL A 4 4.40 45.31 5.10
CA VAL A 4 3.92 44.24 4.21
C VAL A 4 3.80 42.97 5.05
N ASN A 5 2.59 42.72 5.56
CA ASN A 5 2.21 41.44 6.13
C ASN A 5 2.26 40.38 5.02
N VAL A 6 3.36 39.62 4.98
CA VAL A 6 3.50 38.46 4.10
C VAL A 6 2.61 37.36 4.68
N GLU A 7 1.36 37.32 4.25
CA GLU A 7 0.48 36.18 4.52
C GLU A 7 1.10 34.95 3.84
N MET A 8 1.66 34.05 4.65
CA MET A 8 2.07 32.73 4.20
C MET A 8 0.81 31.99 3.77
N GLN A 9 0.53 31.94 2.47
CA GLN A 9 -0.35 30.93 1.92
C GLN A 9 0.25 29.58 2.27
N GLU A 10 -0.31 28.90 3.27
CA GLU A 10 -0.05 27.48 3.48
C GLU A 10 -0.59 26.77 2.25
N ASP A 11 0.31 26.42 1.32
CA ASP A 11 0.04 25.45 0.27
C ASP A 11 -0.33 24.13 0.96
N LEU A 12 -1.63 23.95 1.23
CA LEU A 12 -2.17 22.71 1.79
C LEU A 12 -1.69 21.55 0.90
N ASP A 13 -0.92 20.61 1.47
CA ASP A 13 -0.46 19.42 0.74
C ASP A 13 -1.69 18.67 0.20
N PRO A 14 -1.83 18.46 -1.12
CA PRO A 14 -2.94 17.71 -1.71
C PRO A 14 -3.19 16.35 -1.05
N PHE A 15 -2.16 15.73 -0.48
CA PHE A 15 -2.27 14.49 0.28
C PHE A 15 -3.00 14.65 1.61
N GLU A 16 -2.80 15.77 2.31
CA GLU A 16 -3.48 16.06 3.58
C GLU A 16 -4.99 16.22 3.36
N MET A 17 -5.39 16.71 2.18
CA MET A 17 -6.79 16.86 1.76
C MET A 17 -7.46 15.56 1.28
N MET A 18 -6.70 14.48 1.05
CA MET A 18 -7.30 13.19 0.67
C MET A 18 -7.88 12.47 1.89
N GLU A 19 -8.99 11.77 1.68
CA GLU A 19 -9.55 10.87 2.69
C GLU A 19 -8.68 9.59 2.78
N PRO A 20 -8.20 9.22 3.99
CA PRO A 20 -7.49 7.97 4.18
C PRO A 20 -8.42 6.79 3.90
N VAL A 21 -7.92 5.80 3.15
CA VAL A 21 -8.70 4.59 2.82
C VAL A 21 -8.16 3.40 3.59
N ASN A 22 -9.06 2.65 4.22
CA ASN A 22 -8.74 1.32 4.72
C ASN A 22 -8.83 0.31 3.56
N ILE A 23 -7.68 -0.06 3.00
CA ILE A 23 -7.65 -1.01 1.87
C ILE A 23 -7.92 -2.45 2.31
N LEU A 24 -7.81 -2.77 3.61
CA LEU A 24 -8.08 -4.12 4.11
C LEU A 24 -9.57 -4.49 3.91
N ASP A 25 -10.47 -3.52 4.04
CA ASP A 25 -11.91 -3.70 3.78
C ASP A 25 -12.25 -3.85 2.29
N ARG A 26 -11.30 -3.53 1.41
CA ARG A 26 -11.43 -3.69 -0.05
C ARG A 26 -10.81 -4.99 -0.56
N LEU A 27 -10.14 -5.76 0.30
CA LEU A 27 -9.61 -7.05 -0.09
C LEU A 27 -10.74 -8.05 -0.27
N PRO A 28 -10.67 -8.89 -1.33
CA PRO A 28 -11.61 -9.99 -1.46
C PRO A 28 -11.38 -11.00 -0.32
N LYS A 29 -12.44 -11.68 0.12
CA LYS A 29 -12.40 -12.62 1.27
C LYS A 29 -11.42 -13.78 1.06
N ASP A 30 -11.20 -14.16 -0.19
CA ASP A 30 -10.30 -15.22 -0.61
C ASP A 30 -8.89 -14.71 -0.96
N PHE A 31 -8.55 -13.46 -0.61
CA PHE A 31 -7.26 -12.85 -0.91
C PHE A 31 -6.11 -13.75 -0.43
N PHE A 32 -6.06 -14.04 0.87
CA PHE A 32 -4.96 -14.81 1.48
C PHE A 32 -4.91 -16.26 0.97
N ASP A 33 -6.05 -16.85 0.59
CA ASP A 33 -6.08 -18.16 -0.03
C ASP A 33 -5.47 -18.13 -1.44
N LYS A 34 -5.83 -17.12 -2.24
CA LYS A 34 -5.34 -16.95 -3.62
C LYS A 34 -3.86 -16.63 -3.67
N ILE A 35 -3.32 -15.86 -2.72
CA ILE A 35 -1.89 -15.57 -2.70
C ILE A 35 -1.05 -16.82 -2.42
N GLU A 36 -1.64 -17.85 -1.82
CA GLU A 36 -0.97 -19.13 -1.52
C GLU A 36 -1.29 -20.22 -2.56
N SER A 37 -2.01 -19.88 -3.63
CA SER A 37 -2.34 -20.81 -4.71
C SER A 37 -1.10 -21.46 -5.31
N LYS A 38 -1.22 -22.74 -5.67
CA LYS A 38 -0.18 -23.46 -6.43
C LYS A 38 -0.04 -22.92 -7.86
N GLN A 39 -1.08 -22.25 -8.38
CA GLN A 39 -1.07 -21.64 -9.70
C GLN A 39 -0.47 -20.23 -9.62
N TRP A 40 0.73 -20.04 -10.16
CA TRP A 40 1.42 -18.74 -10.10
C TRP A 40 0.63 -17.60 -10.77
N LYS A 41 -0.20 -17.92 -11.77
CA LYS A 41 -1.06 -16.95 -12.45
C LYS A 41 -2.12 -16.38 -11.51
N GLU A 42 -2.76 -17.22 -10.70
CA GLU A 42 -3.73 -16.78 -9.68
C GLU A 42 -3.06 -15.91 -8.61
N ARG A 43 -1.85 -16.29 -8.17
CA ARG A 43 -1.06 -15.46 -7.26
C ARG A 43 -0.71 -14.10 -7.87
N LYS A 44 -0.41 -14.06 -9.17
CA LYS A 44 -0.11 -12.81 -9.87
C LYS A 44 -1.36 -11.93 -9.99
N GLU A 45 -2.48 -12.50 -10.40
CA GLU A 45 -3.76 -11.80 -10.59
C GLU A 45 -4.20 -11.09 -9.30
N VAL A 46 -4.21 -11.82 -8.17
CA VAL A 46 -4.60 -11.22 -6.89
C VAL A 46 -3.63 -10.12 -6.42
N LEU A 47 -2.35 -10.20 -6.77
CA LEU A 47 -1.37 -9.15 -6.49
C LEU A 47 -1.51 -7.96 -7.44
N ASP A 48 -1.89 -8.16 -8.71
CA ASP A 48 -2.18 -7.06 -9.63
C ASP A 48 -3.44 -6.28 -9.21
N ASP A 49 -4.45 -6.99 -8.71
CA ASP A 49 -5.66 -6.39 -8.13
C ASP A 49 -5.32 -5.58 -6.88
N LEU A 50 -4.52 -6.14 -5.97
CA LEU A 50 -4.01 -5.40 -4.81
C LEU A 50 -3.22 -4.16 -5.23
N LEU A 51 -2.33 -4.27 -6.22
CA LEU A 51 -1.56 -3.14 -6.72
C LEU A 51 -2.46 -2.05 -7.29
N THR A 52 -3.54 -2.43 -7.97
CA THR A 52 -4.55 -1.51 -8.49
C THR A 52 -5.25 -0.77 -7.36
N ILE A 53 -5.69 -1.49 -6.33
CA ILE A 53 -6.30 -0.90 -5.13
C ILE A 53 -5.33 0.09 -4.47
N LEU A 54 -4.07 -0.30 -4.25
CA LEU A 54 -3.07 0.58 -3.62
C LEU A 54 -2.74 1.81 -4.46
N THR A 55 -2.77 1.70 -5.80
CA THR A 55 -2.47 2.81 -6.70
C THR A 55 -3.63 3.80 -6.81
N GLN A 56 -4.87 3.31 -6.74
CA GLN A 56 -6.07 4.15 -6.74
C GLN A 56 -6.31 4.85 -5.41
N ASN A 57 -5.72 4.36 -4.32
CA ASN A 57 -5.91 4.89 -2.97
C ASN A 57 -4.55 5.30 -2.38
N PRO A 58 -4.01 6.46 -2.80
CA PRO A 58 -2.66 6.87 -2.45
C PRO A 58 -2.49 7.27 -0.97
N LYS A 59 -3.57 7.51 -0.21
CA LYS A 59 -3.53 7.75 1.24
C LYS A 59 -4.21 6.61 1.98
N LEU A 60 -3.47 5.96 2.87
CA LEU A 60 -3.93 4.80 3.62
C LEU A 60 -4.21 5.18 5.07
N VAL A 61 -5.18 4.52 5.70
CA VAL A 61 -5.44 4.68 7.15
C VAL A 61 -4.20 4.21 7.92
N PRO A 62 -3.54 5.06 8.73
CA PRO A 62 -2.29 4.71 9.40
C PRO A 62 -2.47 3.69 10.53
N ASP A 63 -3.64 3.67 11.17
CA ASP A 63 -3.95 2.84 12.35
C ASP A 63 -4.56 1.47 12.01
N ALA A 64 -4.65 1.12 10.72
CA ALA A 64 -5.12 -0.19 10.29
C ALA A 64 -4.02 -1.26 10.47
N ASP A 65 -4.44 -2.52 10.67
CA ASP A 65 -3.52 -3.64 10.91
C ASP A 65 -2.98 -4.22 9.60
N TYR A 66 -1.88 -3.66 9.10
CA TYR A 66 -1.22 -4.15 7.88
C TYR A 66 -0.23 -5.29 8.14
N PHE A 67 -0.11 -5.78 9.37
CA PHE A 67 0.95 -6.73 9.73
C PHE A 67 0.89 -8.01 8.90
N GLU A 68 -0.30 -8.63 8.79
CA GLU A 68 -0.47 -9.86 8.00
C GLU A 68 -0.21 -9.63 6.51
N LEU A 69 -0.67 -8.51 5.96
CA LEU A 69 -0.44 -8.15 4.56
C LEU A 69 1.05 -7.94 4.25
N ILE A 70 1.77 -7.20 5.11
CA ILE A 70 3.21 -6.96 4.97
C ILE A 70 3.98 -8.28 5.06
N LYS A 71 3.63 -9.14 6.03
CA LYS A 71 4.25 -10.45 6.21
C LYS A 71 4.04 -11.35 4.99
N ALA A 72 2.82 -11.37 4.45
CA ALA A 72 2.47 -12.09 3.23
C ALA A 72 3.30 -11.61 2.02
N LEU A 73 3.37 -10.30 1.79
CA LEU A 73 4.16 -9.71 0.71
C LEU A 73 5.66 -10.02 0.86
N LYS A 74 6.22 -9.89 2.06
CA LYS A 74 7.63 -10.24 2.37
C LYS A 74 7.91 -11.72 2.07
N LYS A 75 6.98 -12.63 2.42
CA LYS A 75 7.08 -14.07 2.14
C LYS A 75 7.13 -14.34 0.64
N ILE A 76 6.24 -13.74 -0.15
CA ILE A 76 6.20 -13.92 -1.61
C ILE A 76 7.49 -13.39 -2.25
N ILE A 77 7.93 -12.18 -1.88
CA ILE A 77 9.17 -11.58 -2.40
C ILE A 77 10.38 -12.49 -2.11
N SER A 78 10.42 -13.15 -0.94
CA SER A 78 11.57 -13.93 -0.50
C SER A 78 11.54 -15.41 -0.95
N LYS A 79 10.36 -15.97 -1.20
CA LYS A 79 10.17 -17.43 -1.36
C LYS A 79 9.44 -17.83 -2.64
N ASP A 80 8.78 -16.93 -3.34
CA ASP A 80 8.13 -17.28 -4.61
C ASP A 80 9.18 -17.50 -5.70
N SER A 81 9.16 -18.68 -6.32
CA SER A 81 10.09 -19.03 -7.40
C SER A 81 9.78 -18.31 -8.71
N ASN A 82 8.61 -17.69 -8.86
CA ASN A 82 8.19 -17.01 -10.08
C ASN A 82 8.49 -15.51 -9.98
N VAL A 83 9.52 -15.08 -10.72
CA VAL A 83 9.98 -13.67 -10.75
C VAL A 83 8.85 -12.66 -11.01
N PRO A 84 7.90 -12.87 -11.95
CA PRO A 84 6.82 -11.91 -12.16
C PRO A 84 5.93 -11.72 -10.94
N VAL A 85 5.67 -12.78 -10.17
CA VAL A 85 4.86 -12.73 -8.94
C VAL A 85 5.60 -11.93 -7.86
N ALA A 86 6.87 -12.26 -7.63
CA ALA A 86 7.72 -11.54 -6.68
C ALA A 86 7.85 -10.05 -7.02
N LEU A 87 7.95 -9.70 -8.32
CA LEU A 87 8.00 -8.32 -8.78
C LEU A 87 6.71 -7.55 -8.47
N VAL A 88 5.53 -8.15 -8.68
CA VAL A 88 4.25 -7.49 -8.36
C VAL A 88 4.08 -7.33 -6.85
N ALA A 89 4.49 -8.33 -6.05
CA ALA A 89 4.50 -8.22 -4.59
C ALA A 89 5.41 -7.08 -4.09
N ALA A 90 6.59 -6.92 -4.67
CA ALA A 90 7.50 -5.80 -4.35
C ALA A 90 6.88 -4.44 -4.71
N LYS A 91 6.15 -4.35 -5.84
CA LYS A 91 5.39 -3.14 -6.21
C LYS A 91 4.28 -2.85 -5.21
N CYS A 92 3.53 -3.86 -4.76
CA CYS A 92 2.51 -3.71 -3.72
C CYS A 92 3.11 -3.18 -2.42
N LEU A 93 4.21 -3.78 -1.95
CA LEU A 93 4.89 -3.32 -0.73
C LEU A 93 5.39 -1.88 -0.86
N THR A 94 5.89 -1.50 -2.05
CA THR A 94 6.30 -0.13 -2.36
C THR A 94 5.12 0.84 -2.33
N ALA A 95 3.99 0.48 -2.92
CA ALA A 95 2.79 1.30 -2.94
C ALA A 95 2.21 1.47 -1.52
N LEU A 96 2.21 0.39 -0.72
CA LEU A 96 1.82 0.43 0.69
C LEU A 96 2.71 1.39 1.50
N ALA A 97 4.04 1.30 1.33
CA ALA A 97 4.97 2.20 2.00
C ALA A 97 4.76 3.68 1.60
N LYS A 98 4.49 3.94 0.31
CA LYS A 98 4.16 5.28 -0.18
C LYS A 98 2.86 5.82 0.42
N GLY A 99 1.84 4.96 0.56
CA GLY A 99 0.53 5.37 1.09
C GLY A 99 0.49 5.59 2.60
N LEU A 100 1.36 4.93 3.35
CA LEU A 100 1.51 5.12 4.80
C LEU A 100 2.53 6.21 5.17
N ARG A 101 3.44 6.57 4.26
CA ARG A 101 4.53 7.54 4.50
C ARG A 101 5.26 7.25 5.83
N LYS A 102 5.19 8.18 6.80
CA LYS A 102 5.84 8.06 8.12
C LYS A 102 5.27 6.91 8.97
N ALA A 103 3.99 6.58 8.80
CA ALA A 103 3.34 5.48 9.53
C ALA A 103 3.85 4.10 9.10
N PHE A 104 4.52 3.96 7.95
CA PHE A 104 5.06 2.66 7.54
C PHE A 104 6.09 2.11 8.54
N LYS A 105 6.85 2.97 9.23
CA LYS A 105 7.90 2.55 10.17
C LYS A 105 7.35 1.73 11.34
N SER A 106 6.15 2.02 11.84
CA SER A 106 5.52 1.25 12.93
C SER A 106 5.05 -0.14 12.50
N HIS A 107 4.80 -0.32 11.20
CA HIS A 107 4.31 -1.58 10.62
C HIS A 107 5.42 -2.44 10.00
N ALA A 108 6.64 -1.92 9.89
CA ALA A 108 7.75 -2.59 9.21
C ALA A 108 8.57 -3.54 10.10
N VAL A 109 8.38 -3.48 11.42
CA VAL A 109 9.12 -4.20 12.47
C VAL A 109 8.71 -5.66 12.56
#